data_AF-D6WD47-F1
#
_entry.id   AF-D6WD47-F1
#
_cell.length_a   1.000
_cell.length_b   1.000
_cell.length_c   1.000
_cell.angle_alpha   90.00
_cell.angle_beta   90.00
_cell.angle_gamma   90.00
#
_symmetry.space_group_name_H-M   'P 1'
#
loop_
_entity.id
_entity.type
_entity.pdbx_description
1 polymer ?
#
loop_
_entity_poly.entity_id
_entity_poly.type
_entity_poly.pdbx_seq_one_letter_code
_entity_poly.pdbx_strand_id
1 'polypeptide(L)'
;MKQKDKRGTMSDEDIIKRKLLIDGDGTGDDRRLNVIAKTLRKWANSTEDSPLENQATHDKLLAQLSLCEYSVRRSQLLTRTTSRQLENYKKIYDKFEQQISEVKDSIKQNKDNLVQAKIWKQNHMMYDLLAQSIAEQPARKETNERLSNLQAELKELHKEKELLEQKLDMRRKQFHVLVSSASKLQAMLEESNEYCHNDSLLEDVADSTGPEPMSE
;
A
#
# COMPACT_ATOMS: atom_id res chain seq x y z
N MET A 1 73.20 -5.20 20.47
CA MET A 1 73.68 -6.12 19.40
C MET A 1 72.54 -7.10 19.11
N LYS A 2 71.98 -7.27 17.92
CA LYS A 2 72.20 -6.73 16.58
C LYS A 2 70.82 -6.70 15.91
N GLN A 3 70.45 -5.55 15.33
CA GLN A 3 69.39 -5.49 14.32
C GLN A 3 69.82 -6.39 13.17
N LYS A 4 69.06 -7.45 12.90
CA LYS A 4 69.22 -8.25 11.68
C LYS A 4 68.54 -7.48 10.56
N ASP A 5 69.38 -6.79 9.81
CA ASP A 5 69.22 -6.38 8.41
C ASP A 5 68.21 -7.28 7.67
N LYS A 6 66.96 -6.82 7.54
CA LYS A 6 66.07 -7.26 6.46
C LYS A 6 66.57 -6.57 5.19
N ARG A 7 67.69 -7.07 4.65
CA ARG A 7 68.03 -6.89 3.25
C ARG A 7 66.93 -7.59 2.47
N GLY A 8 65.89 -6.83 2.12
CA GLY A 8 64.79 -7.30 1.29
C GLY A 8 65.38 -7.84 0.00
N THR A 9 65.32 -9.15 -0.17
CA THR A 9 65.36 -9.78 -1.48
C THR A 9 64.26 -9.09 -2.28
N MET A 10 64.63 -8.30 -3.30
CA MET A 10 63.62 -7.75 -4.21
C MET A 10 62.73 -8.89 -4.65
N SER A 11 61.42 -8.75 -4.44
CA SER A 11 60.46 -9.75 -4.87
C SER A 11 60.64 -9.98 -6.37
N ASP A 12 60.47 -11.20 -6.86
CA ASP A 12 60.58 -11.49 -8.29
C ASP A 12 59.67 -10.56 -9.12
N GLU A 13 58.54 -10.12 -8.56
CA GLU A 13 57.70 -9.07 -9.14
C GLU A 13 58.41 -7.72 -9.30
N ASP A 14 59.19 -7.29 -8.31
CA ASP A 14 59.93 -6.04 -8.37
C ASP A 14 61.07 -6.14 -9.38
N ILE A 15 61.68 -7.31 -9.51
CA ILE A 15 62.69 -7.60 -10.55
C ILE A 15 62.04 -7.57 -11.94
N ILE A 16 60.88 -8.19 -12.11
CA ILE A 16 60.12 -8.22 -13.36
C ILE A 16 59.64 -6.81 -13.73
N LYS A 17 59.08 -6.05 -12.78
CA LYS A 17 58.67 -4.65 -12.99
C LYS A 17 59.86 -3.77 -13.35
N ARG A 18 60.99 -3.91 -12.65
CA ARG A 18 62.22 -3.16 -12.94
C ARG A 18 62.77 -3.52 -14.32
N LYS A 19 62.71 -4.80 -14.71
CA LYS A 19 63.14 -5.27 -16.03
C LYS A 19 62.20 -4.78 -17.14
N LEU A 20 60.88 -4.79 -16.95
CA LEU A 20 59.92 -4.17 -17.88
C LEU A 20 60.10 -2.65 -17.98
N LEU A 21 60.43 -1.97 -16.87
CA LEU A 21 60.65 -0.51 -16.89
C LEU A 21 61.94 -0.13 -17.61
N ILE A 22 63.00 -0.96 -17.51
CA ILE A 22 64.29 -0.73 -18.17
C ILE A 22 64.25 -1.16 -19.65
N ASP A 23 63.62 -2.30 -19.96
CA ASP A 23 63.60 -2.90 -21.30
C ASP A 23 62.34 -2.51 -22.11
N GLY A 24 61.44 -1.73 -21.50
CA GLY A 24 60.16 -1.33 -22.09
C GLY A 24 59.27 -2.54 -22.41
N ASP A 25 58.76 -2.60 -23.64
CA ASP A 25 57.95 -3.70 -24.19
C ASP A 25 58.78 -4.96 -24.52
N GLY A 26 59.95 -5.15 -23.89
CA GLY A 26 60.88 -6.23 -24.21
C GLY A 26 61.51 -6.10 -25.60
N THR A 27 61.48 -4.91 -26.20
CA THR A 27 61.97 -4.66 -27.57
C THR A 27 63.49 -4.57 -27.68
N GLY A 28 64.21 -4.78 -26.57
CA GLY A 28 65.68 -4.77 -26.54
C GLY A 28 66.26 -3.39 -26.76
N ASP A 29 65.58 -2.34 -26.30
CA ASP A 29 66.00 -0.95 -26.48
C ASP A 29 67.35 -0.68 -25.79
N ASP A 30 67.55 -1.22 -24.58
CA ASP A 30 68.84 -1.17 -23.88
C ASP A 30 69.94 -1.90 -24.66
N ARG A 31 69.62 -3.06 -25.25
CA ARG A 31 70.54 -3.79 -26.14
C ARG A 31 70.91 -2.96 -27.37
N ARG A 32 69.96 -2.27 -27.99
CA ARG A 32 70.23 -1.39 -29.15
C ARG A 32 71.12 -0.22 -28.77
N LEU A 33 70.84 0.45 -27.65
CA LEU A 33 71.67 1.54 -27.13
C LEU A 33 73.09 1.08 -26.80
N ASN A 34 73.23 -0.10 -26.19
CA ASN A 34 74.53 -0.72 -25.92
C ASN A 34 75.30 -1.06 -27.21
N VAL A 35 74.61 -1.51 -28.27
CA VAL A 35 75.23 -1.75 -29.59
C VAL A 35 75.71 -0.44 -30.20
N ILE A 36 74.89 0.62 -30.21
CA ILE A 36 75.30 1.95 -30.70
C ILE A 36 76.53 2.46 -29.94
N ALA A 37 76.53 2.37 -28.60
CA ALA A 37 77.66 2.82 -27.78
C ALA A 37 78.95 2.03 -28.02
N LYS A 38 78.85 0.74 -28.35
CA LYS A 38 80.01 -0.10 -28.72
C LYS A 38 80.50 0.24 -30.12
N THR A 39 79.60 0.38 -31.09
CA THR A 39 79.93 0.73 -32.48
C THR A 39 80.52 2.13 -32.58
N LEU A 40 80.00 3.10 -31.82
CA LEU A 40 80.53 4.46 -31.75
C LEU A 40 81.94 4.51 -31.18
N ARG A 41 82.21 3.80 -30.07
CA ARG A 41 83.56 3.69 -29.50
C ARG A 41 84.54 3.02 -30.45
N LYS A 42 84.10 2.00 -31.20
CA LYS A 42 84.93 1.36 -32.21
C LYS A 42 85.27 2.35 -33.33
N TRP A 43 84.25 3.01 -33.88
CA TRP A 43 84.37 4.01 -34.94
C TRP A 43 85.27 5.19 -34.55
N ALA A 44 85.16 5.69 -33.32
CA ALA A 44 85.98 6.80 -32.80
C ALA A 44 87.46 6.44 -32.60
N ASN A 45 87.77 5.15 -32.41
CA ASN A 45 89.14 4.67 -32.19
C ASN A 45 89.74 4.02 -33.46
N SER A 46 88.98 3.94 -34.55
CA SER A 46 89.44 3.42 -35.84
C SER A 46 90.41 4.41 -36.47
N THR A 47 91.72 4.14 -36.36
CA THR A 47 92.78 5.03 -36.88
C THR A 47 93.36 4.54 -38.23
N GLU A 48 93.01 3.32 -38.66
CA GLU A 48 93.58 2.65 -39.85
C GLU A 48 92.53 2.10 -40.84
N ASP A 49 91.25 2.42 -40.68
CA ASP A 49 90.17 1.89 -41.52
C ASP A 49 90.10 2.60 -42.90
N SER A 50 89.74 1.84 -43.95
CA SER A 50 89.53 2.40 -45.29
C SER A 50 88.41 3.46 -45.30
N PRO A 51 88.52 4.55 -46.08
CA PRO A 51 87.49 5.60 -46.14
C PRO A 51 86.07 5.08 -46.41
N LEU A 52 85.95 3.98 -47.17
CA LEU A 52 84.68 3.33 -47.49
C LEU A 52 84.08 2.59 -46.29
N GLU A 53 84.90 1.95 -45.46
CA GLU A 53 84.46 1.24 -44.25
C GLU A 53 84.05 2.22 -43.15
N ASN A 54 84.77 3.34 -43.07
CA ASN A 54 84.45 4.45 -42.18
C ASN A 54 83.08 5.07 -42.54
N GLN A 55 82.80 5.28 -43.83
CA GLN A 55 81.49 5.76 -44.29
C GLN A 55 80.36 4.75 -44.01
N ALA A 56 80.58 3.46 -44.29
CA ALA A 56 79.57 2.42 -44.06
C ALA A 56 79.22 2.26 -42.56
N THR A 57 80.20 2.42 -41.67
CA THR A 57 79.97 2.38 -40.22
C THR A 57 79.25 3.64 -39.72
N HIS A 58 79.55 4.81 -40.28
CA HIS A 58 78.80 6.04 -40.03
C HIS A 58 77.33 5.93 -40.46
N ASP A 59 77.05 5.46 -41.67
CA ASP A 59 75.67 5.29 -42.16
C ASP A 59 74.88 4.27 -41.33
N LYS A 60 75.55 3.22 -40.86
CA LYS A 60 74.98 2.26 -39.91
C LYS A 60 74.66 2.90 -38.55
N LEU A 61 75.52 3.79 -38.03
CA LEU A 61 75.24 4.51 -36.79
C LEU A 61 74.02 5.45 -36.95
N LEU A 62 73.93 6.17 -38.08
CA LEU A 62 72.78 7.02 -38.37
C LEU A 62 71.47 6.23 -38.47
N ALA A 63 71.48 5.07 -39.13
CA ALA A 63 70.30 4.21 -39.22
C ALA A 63 69.87 3.64 -37.86
N GLN A 64 70.81 3.34 -36.97
CA GLN A 64 70.48 2.89 -35.61
C GLN A 64 69.95 4.04 -34.74
N LEU A 65 70.49 5.25 -34.89
CA LEU A 65 70.03 6.44 -34.19
C LEU A 65 68.59 6.81 -34.60
N SER A 66 68.27 6.75 -35.90
CA SER A 66 66.91 7.03 -36.38
C SER A 66 65.88 6.01 -35.87
N LEU A 67 66.26 4.74 -35.74
CA LEU A 67 65.42 3.71 -35.14
C LEU A 67 65.16 3.97 -33.65
N CYS A 68 66.19 4.41 -32.91
CA CYS A 68 66.04 4.82 -31.51
C CYS A 68 65.11 6.03 -31.36
N GLU A 69 65.26 7.05 -32.20
CA GLU A 69 64.39 8.23 -32.23
C GLU A 69 62.93 7.84 -32.50
N TYR A 70 62.70 6.93 -33.45
CA TYR A 70 61.38 6.38 -33.72
C TYR A 70 60.79 5.64 -32.50
N SER A 71 61.57 4.78 -31.85
CA SER A 71 61.11 4.05 -30.65
C SER A 71 60.68 5.00 -29.53
N VAL A 72 61.45 6.06 -29.28
CA VAL A 72 61.13 7.09 -28.29
C VAL A 72 59.83 7.81 -28.64
N ARG A 73 59.67 8.27 -29.89
CA ARG A 73 58.44 8.95 -30.34
C ARG A 73 57.22 8.03 -30.21
N ARG A 74 57.36 6.77 -30.59
CA ARG A 74 56.30 5.75 -30.46
C ARG A 74 55.90 5.55 -29.00
N SER A 75 56.88 5.40 -28.10
CA SER A 75 56.65 5.24 -26.67
C SER A 75 55.91 6.44 -26.07
N GLN A 76 56.34 7.67 -26.40
CA GLN A 76 55.65 8.89 -25.95
C GLN A 76 54.20 8.96 -26.43
N LEU A 77 53.94 8.61 -27.70
CA LEU A 77 52.58 8.58 -28.25
C LEU A 77 51.72 7.52 -27.56
N LEU A 78 52.28 6.33 -27.29
CA LEU A 78 51.62 5.27 -26.58
C LEU A 78 51.25 5.73 -25.16
N THR A 79 52.19 6.28 -24.40
CA THR A 79 51.93 6.80 -23.04
C THR A 79 50.81 7.85 -23.04
N ARG A 80 50.82 8.80 -23.99
CA ARG A 80 49.75 9.81 -24.13
C ARG A 80 48.40 9.16 -24.42
N THR A 81 48.36 8.20 -25.34
CA THR A 81 47.13 7.51 -25.74
C THR A 81 46.58 6.66 -24.59
N THR A 82 47.43 5.89 -23.91
CA THR A 82 47.06 5.09 -22.73
C THR A 82 46.55 5.97 -21.60
N SER A 83 47.18 7.12 -21.34
CA SER A 83 46.71 8.07 -20.32
C SER A 83 45.31 8.59 -20.64
N ARG A 84 45.05 8.95 -21.91
CA ARG A 84 43.73 9.37 -22.38
C ARG A 84 42.70 8.24 -22.27
N GLN A 85 43.07 7.02 -22.63
CA GLN A 85 42.21 5.85 -22.50
C GLN A 85 41.85 5.58 -21.03
N LEU A 86 42.83 5.64 -20.13
CA LEU A 86 42.60 5.47 -18.69
C LEU A 86 41.59 6.51 -18.15
N GLU A 87 41.72 7.77 -18.55
CA GLU A 87 40.77 8.81 -18.16
C GLU A 87 39.36 8.53 -18.71
N ASN A 88 39.26 8.06 -19.96
CA ASN A 88 37.97 7.67 -20.54
C ASN A 88 37.33 6.50 -19.78
N TYR A 89 38.11 5.46 -19.45
CA TYR A 89 37.62 4.34 -18.66
C TYR A 89 37.14 4.76 -17.27
N LYS A 90 37.82 5.70 -16.62
CA LYS A 90 37.34 6.29 -15.35
C LYS A 90 36.00 6.98 -15.52
N LYS A 91 35.83 7.81 -16.55
CA LYS A 91 34.55 8.48 -16.84
C LYS A 91 33.41 7.49 -17.11
N ILE A 92 33.70 6.42 -17.85
CA ILE A 92 32.73 5.36 -18.13
C ILE A 92 32.37 4.61 -16.84
N TYR A 93 33.35 4.33 -15.98
CA TYR A 93 33.14 3.71 -14.68
C TYR A 93 32.22 4.55 -13.79
N ASP A 94 32.51 5.85 -13.67
CA ASP A 94 31.70 6.78 -12.87
C ASP A 94 30.26 6.86 -13.40
N LYS A 95 30.09 6.85 -14.73
CA LYS A 95 28.76 6.81 -15.36
C LYS A 95 28.01 5.52 -15.02
N PHE A 96 28.68 4.37 -15.04
CA PHE A 96 28.05 3.12 -14.66
C PHE A 96 27.65 3.10 -13.18
N GLU A 97 28.48 3.61 -12.28
CA GLU A 97 28.13 3.73 -10.87
C GLU A 97 26.90 4.61 -10.65
N GLN A 98 26.82 5.75 -11.34
CA GLN A 98 25.63 6.62 -11.30
C GLN A 98 24.38 5.89 -11.79
N GLN A 99 24.45 5.22 -12.94
CA GLN A 99 23.33 4.44 -13.48
C GLN A 99 22.91 3.30 -12.55
N ILE A 100 23.87 2.61 -11.92
CA ILE A 100 23.59 1.56 -10.94
C ILE A 100 22.86 2.15 -9.73
N SER A 101 23.29 3.32 -9.25
CA SER A 101 22.62 4.01 -8.14
C SER A 101 21.19 4.41 -8.51
N GLU A 102 20.99 5.01 -9.68
CA GLU A 102 19.67 5.40 -10.19
C GLU A 102 18.72 4.21 -10.32
N VAL A 103 19.21 3.08 -10.84
CA VAL A 103 18.42 1.85 -10.96
C VAL A 103 18.06 1.30 -9.58
N LYS A 104 19.00 1.32 -8.62
CA LYS A 104 18.72 0.89 -7.23
C LYS A 104 17.63 1.75 -6.58
N ASP A 105 17.69 3.07 -6.78
CA ASP A 105 16.70 4.00 -6.24
C ASP A 105 15.33 3.80 -6.92
N SER A 106 15.31 3.61 -8.24
CA SER A 106 14.09 3.28 -9.00
C SER A 106 13.45 1.97 -8.52
N ILE A 107 14.25 0.94 -8.25
CA ILE A 107 13.77 -0.33 -7.67
C ILE A 107 13.16 -0.09 -6.29
N LYS A 108 13.79 0.72 -5.44
CA LYS A 108 13.26 1.04 -4.11
C LYS A 108 11.92 1.75 -4.20
N GLN A 109 11.83 2.78 -5.05
CA GLN A 109 10.58 3.50 -5.29
C GLN A 109 9.48 2.58 -5.83
N ASN A 110 9.80 1.70 -6.78
CA ASN A 110 8.84 0.74 -7.33
C ASN A 110 8.36 -0.27 -6.29
N LYS A 111 9.21 -0.69 -5.35
CA LYS A 111 8.79 -1.53 -4.22
C LYS A 111 7.80 -0.80 -3.31
N ASP A 112 8.07 0.46 -2.99
CA ASP A 112 7.17 1.27 -2.16
C ASP A 112 5.82 1.48 -2.86
N ASN A 113 5.84 1.83 -4.15
CA ASN A 113 4.65 1.96 -4.98
C ASN A 113 3.84 0.65 -5.04
N LEU A 114 4.51 -0.50 -5.14
CA LEU A 114 3.85 -1.80 -5.13
C LEU A 114 3.14 -2.08 -3.80
N VAL A 115 3.76 -1.73 -2.67
CA VAL A 115 3.12 -1.86 -1.35
C VAL A 115 1.87 -0.97 -1.27
N GLN A 116 1.98 0.29 -1.71
CA GLN A 116 0.83 1.21 -1.74
C GLN A 116 -0.29 0.70 -2.66
N ALA A 117 0.04 0.20 -3.85
CA ALA A 117 -0.92 -0.37 -4.77
C ALA A 117 -1.64 -1.60 -4.19
N LYS A 118 -0.95 -2.45 -3.43
CA LYS A 118 -1.56 -3.57 -2.72
C LYS A 118 -2.55 -3.12 -1.66
N ILE A 119 -2.19 -2.10 -0.86
CA ILE A 119 -3.09 -1.51 0.14
C ILE A 119 -4.32 -0.92 -0.54
N TRP A 120 -4.14 -0.17 -1.63
CA TRP A 120 -5.26 0.41 -2.39
C TRP A 120 -6.20 -0.67 -2.92
N LYS A 121 -5.65 -1.74 -3.50
CA LYS A 121 -6.44 -2.88 -3.98
C LYS A 121 -7.22 -3.56 -2.85
N GLN A 122 -6.58 -3.78 -1.70
CA GLN A 122 -7.25 -4.39 -0.54
C GLN A 122 -8.38 -3.50 -0.03
N ASN A 123 -8.12 -2.19 0.12
CA ASN A 123 -9.14 -1.22 0.54
C ASN A 123 -10.30 -1.18 -0.45
N HIS A 124 -10.02 -1.15 -1.75
CA HIS A 124 -11.04 -1.17 -2.79
C HIS A 124 -11.93 -2.42 -2.68
N MET A 125 -11.34 -3.60 -2.51
CA MET A 125 -12.08 -4.84 -2.31
C MET A 125 -12.94 -4.83 -1.04
N MET A 126 -12.44 -4.25 0.07
CA MET A 126 -13.23 -4.08 1.29
C MET A 126 -14.42 -3.14 1.08
N TYR A 127 -14.23 -2.06 0.32
CA TYR A 127 -15.33 -1.15 -0.04
C TYR A 127 -16.36 -1.82 -0.93
N ASP A 128 -15.93 -2.63 -1.91
CA ASP A 128 -16.84 -3.34 -2.81
C ASP A 128 -17.67 -4.39 -2.03
N LEU A 129 -17.04 -5.13 -1.12
CA LEU A 129 -17.74 -6.07 -0.23
C LEU A 129 -18.75 -5.36 0.67
N LEU A 130 -18.36 -4.23 1.25
CA LEU A 130 -19.26 -3.43 2.08
C LEU A 130 -20.42 -2.86 1.25
N ALA A 131 -20.15 -2.38 0.03
CA ALA A 131 -21.17 -1.87 -0.88
C ALA A 131 -22.16 -2.98 -1.29
N GLN A 132 -21.68 -4.20 -1.53
CA GLN A 132 -22.54 -5.36 -1.79
C GLN A 132 -23.44 -5.66 -0.59
N SER A 133 -22.88 -5.71 0.62
CA SER A 133 -23.67 -5.93 1.85
C SER A 133 -24.69 -4.80 2.11
N ILE A 134 -24.36 -3.56 1.79
CA ILE A 134 -25.29 -2.42 1.86
C ILE A 134 -26.39 -2.55 0.81
N ALA A 135 -26.07 -3.02 -0.40
CA ALA A 135 -27.05 -3.18 -1.48
C ALA A 135 -28.06 -4.31 -1.22
N GLU A 136 -27.72 -5.30 -0.40
CA GLU A 136 -28.67 -6.32 0.09
C GLU A 136 -29.74 -5.72 1.02
N GLN A 137 -29.45 -4.60 1.67
CA GLN A 137 -30.41 -3.90 2.53
C GLN A 137 -31.34 -3.00 1.71
N PRO A 138 -32.61 -2.85 2.13
CA PRO A 138 -33.57 -2.03 1.41
C PRO A 138 -33.14 -0.55 1.38
N ALA A 139 -33.53 0.14 0.30
CA ALA A 139 -33.19 1.55 0.14
C ALA A 139 -33.73 2.39 1.31
N ARG A 140 -32.86 3.25 1.86
CA ARG A 140 -33.17 4.10 3.03
C ARG A 140 -34.39 4.99 2.82
N LYS A 141 -34.60 5.48 1.59
CA LYS A 141 -35.76 6.31 1.24
C LYS A 141 -37.06 5.53 1.37
N GLU A 142 -37.12 4.33 0.77
CA GLU A 142 -38.30 3.46 0.83
C GLU A 142 -38.61 3.04 2.27
N THR A 143 -37.60 2.71 3.07
CA THR A 143 -37.81 2.35 4.49
C THR A 143 -38.33 3.54 5.28
N ASN A 144 -37.82 4.74 5.06
CA ASN A 144 -38.32 5.95 5.72
C ASN A 144 -39.76 6.30 5.31
N GLU A 145 -40.11 6.15 4.03
CA GLU A 145 -41.49 6.36 3.54
C GLU A 145 -42.46 5.36 4.18
N ARG A 146 -42.10 4.07 4.20
CA ARG A 146 -42.91 3.05 4.90
C ARG A 146 -43.08 3.37 6.39
N LEU A 147 -42.01 3.84 7.05
CA LEU A 147 -42.03 4.22 8.45
C LEU A 147 -42.96 5.43 8.69
N SER A 148 -42.90 6.43 7.80
CA SER A 148 -43.79 7.60 7.84
C SER A 148 -45.27 7.20 7.67
N ASN A 149 -45.56 6.30 6.72
CA ASN A 149 -46.92 5.81 6.49
C ASN A 149 -47.45 5.03 7.69
N LEU A 150 -46.66 4.09 8.23
CA LEU A 150 -47.01 3.32 9.43
C LEU A 150 -47.24 4.23 10.65
N GLN A 151 -46.46 5.31 10.79
CA GLN A 151 -46.67 6.30 11.83
C GLN A 151 -47.98 7.09 11.66
N ALA A 152 -48.37 7.40 10.42
CA ALA A 152 -49.64 8.04 10.13
C ALA A 152 -50.82 7.12 10.44
N GLU A 153 -50.75 5.86 9.99
CA GLU A 153 -51.76 4.83 10.28
C GLU A 153 -51.90 4.58 11.78
N LEU A 154 -50.80 4.47 12.53
CA LEU A 154 -50.83 4.33 13.98
C LEU A 154 -51.53 5.50 14.67
N LYS A 155 -51.28 6.73 14.22
CA LYS A 155 -51.96 7.92 14.75
C LYS A 155 -53.46 7.90 14.46
N GLU A 156 -53.84 7.45 13.26
CA GLU A 156 -55.24 7.33 12.87
C GLU A 156 -55.97 6.26 13.68
N LEU A 157 -55.40 5.04 13.79
CA LEU A 157 -55.94 3.98 14.64
C LEU A 157 -56.03 4.40 16.10
N HIS A 158 -55.05 5.15 16.61
CA HIS A 158 -55.09 5.65 17.98
C HIS A 158 -56.28 6.61 18.19
N LYS A 159 -56.51 7.51 17.23
CA LYS A 159 -57.65 8.43 17.25
C LYS A 159 -58.98 7.68 17.14
N GLU A 160 -59.07 6.67 16.27
CA GLU A 160 -60.27 5.84 16.13
C GLU A 160 -60.57 5.07 17.42
N LYS A 161 -59.54 4.47 18.03
CA LYS A 161 -59.64 3.81 19.32
C LYS A 161 -60.16 4.76 20.40
N GLU A 162 -59.61 5.96 20.48
CA GLU A 162 -60.03 6.97 21.47
C GLU A 162 -61.50 7.38 21.26
N LEU A 163 -61.94 7.56 20.01
CA LEU A 163 -63.34 7.84 19.66
C LEU A 163 -64.28 6.67 20.05
N LEU A 164 -63.86 5.44 19.81
CA LEU A 164 -64.61 4.24 20.19
C LEU A 164 -64.73 4.10 21.71
N GLU A 165 -63.64 4.34 22.46
CA GLU A 165 -63.63 4.36 23.92
C GLU A 165 -64.60 5.42 24.46
N GLN A 166 -64.56 6.65 23.93
CA GLN A 166 -65.51 7.71 24.29
C GLN A 166 -66.96 7.31 24.00
N LYS A 167 -67.23 6.69 22.85
CA LYS A 167 -68.58 6.24 22.48
C LYS A 167 -69.06 5.12 23.41
N LEU A 168 -68.19 4.18 23.77
CA LEU A 168 -68.48 3.09 24.69
C LEU A 168 -68.81 3.65 26.09
N ASP A 169 -68.02 4.60 26.58
CA ASP A 169 -68.27 5.26 27.86
C ASP A 169 -69.59 6.04 27.87
N MET A 170 -69.93 6.72 26.77
CA MET A 170 -71.24 7.37 26.63
C MET A 170 -72.39 6.35 26.67
N ARG A 171 -72.25 5.20 26.01
CA ARG A 171 -73.24 4.11 26.08
C ARG A 171 -73.34 3.51 27.48
N ARG A 172 -72.23 3.30 28.18
CA ARG A 172 -72.21 2.87 29.60
C ARG A 172 -72.98 3.83 30.48
N LYS A 173 -72.76 5.15 30.33
CA LYS A 173 -73.50 6.19 31.06
C LYS A 173 -75.00 6.16 30.74
N GLN A 174 -75.38 6.06 29.46
CA GLN A 174 -76.78 5.94 29.05
C GLN A 174 -77.45 4.68 29.62
N PHE A 175 -76.76 3.54 29.58
CA PHE A 175 -77.26 2.29 30.14
C PHE A 175 -77.42 2.38 31.66
N HIS A 176 -76.49 3.03 32.37
CA HIS A 176 -76.60 3.27 33.80
C HIS A 176 -77.83 4.12 34.15
N VAL A 177 -78.13 5.16 33.35
CA VAL A 177 -79.36 5.97 33.52
C VAL A 177 -80.62 5.12 33.29
N LEU A 178 -80.66 4.29 32.25
CA LEU A 178 -81.78 3.38 31.97
C LEU A 178 -81.99 2.38 33.11
N VAL A 179 -80.93 1.73 33.57
CA VAL A 179 -80.98 0.78 34.70
C VAL A 179 -81.46 1.49 35.96
N SER A 180 -80.93 2.66 36.29
CA SER A 180 -81.39 3.44 37.45
C SER A 180 -82.87 3.84 37.33
N SER A 181 -83.32 4.23 36.14
CA SER A 181 -84.72 4.58 35.88
C SER A 181 -85.64 3.35 35.99
N ALA A 182 -85.21 2.20 35.46
CA ALA A 182 -85.93 0.94 35.59
C ALA A 182 -86.03 0.49 37.06
N SER A 183 -84.93 0.56 37.82
CA SER A 183 -84.96 0.28 39.26
C SER A 183 -85.86 1.24 40.04
N LYS A 184 -85.91 2.53 39.66
CA LYS A 184 -86.85 3.49 40.26
C LYS A 184 -88.31 3.18 39.93
N LEU A 185 -88.61 2.83 38.67
CA LEU A 185 -89.95 2.41 38.27
C LEU A 185 -90.35 1.11 38.96
N GLN A 186 -89.43 0.17 39.14
CA GLN A 186 -89.67 -1.04 39.93
C GLN A 186 -89.98 -0.70 41.38
N ALA A 187 -89.21 0.20 42.01
CA ALA A 187 -89.49 0.66 43.37
C ALA A 187 -90.86 1.36 43.48
N MET A 188 -91.24 2.18 42.50
CA MET A 188 -92.57 2.82 42.44
C MET A 188 -93.70 1.79 42.24
N LEU A 189 -93.48 0.74 41.44
CA LEU A 189 -94.43 -0.37 41.27
C LEU A 189 -94.58 -1.18 42.56
N GLU A 190 -93.49 -1.40 43.29
CA GLU A 190 -93.50 -2.04 44.62
C GLU A 190 -94.27 -1.16 45.63
N GLU A 191 -94.03 0.16 45.68
CA GLU A 191 -94.77 1.13 46.51
C GLU A 191 -96.27 1.24 46.13
N SER A 192 -96.63 1.15 44.86
CA SER A 192 -98.03 1.21 44.41
C SER A 192 -98.78 -0.12 44.62
N ASN A 193 -98.07 -1.26 44.63
CA ASN A 193 -98.63 -2.52 45.11
C ASN A 193 -98.94 -2.47 46.61
N GLU A 194 -98.13 -1.76 47.42
CA GLU A 194 -98.44 -1.50 48.83
C GLU A 194 -99.67 -0.57 49.00
N TYR A 195 -99.91 0.34 48.07
CA TYR A 195 -101.10 1.22 48.09
C TYR A 195 -102.39 0.52 47.62
N CYS A 196 -102.33 -0.41 46.66
CA CYS A 196 -103.50 -1.18 46.22
C CYS A 196 -103.90 -2.28 47.22
N HIS A 197 -102.95 -2.78 48.03
CA HIS A 197 -103.25 -3.75 49.09
C HIS A 197 -103.90 -3.11 50.33
N ASN A 198 -103.78 -1.79 50.51
CA ASN A 198 -104.30 -1.09 51.69
C ASN A 198 -105.78 -0.64 51.59
N ASP A 199 -106.39 -0.65 50.40
CA ASP A 199 -107.82 -0.27 50.23
C ASP A 199 -108.77 -1.50 50.15
N SER A 200 -108.25 -2.72 50.33
CA SER A 200 -109.02 -3.97 50.28
C SER A 200 -109.12 -4.71 51.63
N LEU A 201 -108.73 -4.07 52.75
CA LEU A 201 -108.54 -4.76 54.04
C LEU A 201 -109.53 -4.32 55.14
N LEU A 202 -110.74 -3.86 54.79
CA LEU A 202 -111.83 -3.59 55.75
C LEU A 202 -113.24 -3.81 55.15
N GLU A 203 -113.53 -5.05 54.77
CA GLU A 203 -114.86 -5.72 54.67
C GLU A 203 -114.56 -7.04 53.92
N ASP A 204 -114.80 -8.26 54.39
CA ASP A 204 -115.86 -8.79 55.23
C ASP A 204 -115.41 -10.17 55.75
N VAL A 205 -115.71 -10.48 57.01
CA VAL A 205 -115.42 -11.78 57.65
C VAL A 205 -116.74 -12.54 57.79
N ALA A 206 -117.00 -13.45 56.86
CA ALA A 206 -117.82 -14.67 56.93
C ALA A 206 -118.22 -14.99 55.48
N ASP A 207 -118.07 -16.19 54.93
CA ASP A 207 -118.63 -17.45 55.42
C ASP A 207 -118.01 -18.63 54.63
N SER A 208 -118.11 -19.81 55.22
CA SER A 208 -117.73 -21.15 54.79
C SER A 208 -118.07 -21.49 53.32
N THR A 209 -117.46 -22.45 52.61
CA THR A 209 -117.35 -23.89 52.89
C THR A 209 -116.61 -24.57 51.70
N GLY A 210 -115.86 -25.64 51.97
CA GLY A 210 -115.81 -26.82 51.08
C GLY A 210 -114.71 -26.88 49.99
N PRO A 211 -114.33 -28.09 49.55
CA PRO A 211 -112.93 -28.51 49.51
C PRO A 211 -112.31 -28.68 48.11
N GLU A 212 -110.97 -28.79 48.11
CA GLU A 212 -110.06 -29.35 47.10
C GLU A 212 -110.66 -30.46 46.22
N PRO A 213 -110.24 -30.60 44.93
CA PRO A 213 -109.05 -31.42 44.66
C PRO A 213 -108.19 -31.07 43.43
N MET A 214 -106.92 -31.46 43.56
CA MET A 214 -106.01 -32.10 42.59
C MET A 214 -105.81 -31.52 41.17
N SER A 215 -104.55 -31.12 40.95
CA SER A 215 -103.70 -31.37 39.76
C SER A 215 -104.33 -32.00 38.52
N GLU A 216 -104.32 -31.25 37.42
CA GLU A 216 -103.38 -31.35 36.27
C GLU A 216 -103.46 -30.08 35.40
#